data_AF-A0A7X0U2P6-F1
#
_entry.id   AF-A0A7X0U2P6-F1
#
_cell.length_a   1.000
_cell.length_b   1.000
_cell.length_c   1.000
_cell.angle_alpha   90.00
_cell.angle_beta   90.00
_cell.angle_gamma   90.00
#
_symmetry.space_group_name_H-M   'P 1'
#
loop_
_entity.id
_entity.type
_entity.pdbx_description
1 polymer ?
#
loop_
_entity_poly.entity_id
_entity_poly.type
_entity_poly.pdbx_seq_one_letter_code
_entity_poly.pdbx_strand_id
1 'polypeptide(L)'
;MPVPPGMPESWDDHHVSPATREQRKITAARRAIDVALQTRFLWISSEKREAIATCEDLEVLQQWLIRILTVDTVEELFAEPG
;
A
#
# COMPACT_ATOMS: atom_id res chain seq x y z
N MET A 1 -24.28 23.81 -21.62
CA MET A 1 -24.22 25.14 -20.97
C MET A 1 -22.93 25.81 -21.40
N PRO A 2 -22.93 27.11 -21.75
CA PRO A 2 -21.72 27.81 -22.15
C PRO A 2 -20.80 28.06 -20.94
N VAL A 3 -19.49 28.00 -21.17
CA VAL A 3 -18.45 28.12 -20.14
C VAL A 3 -18.26 29.60 -19.75
N PRO A 4 -18.13 29.94 -18.45
CA PRO A 4 -17.88 31.31 -18.03
C PRO A 4 -16.45 31.77 -18.39
N PRO A 5 -16.27 33.04 -18.84
CA PRO A 5 -14.97 33.57 -19.23
C PRO A 5 -14.05 33.78 -18.01
N GLY A 6 -12.78 33.40 -18.14
CA GLY A 6 -11.75 33.58 -17.11
C GLY A 6 -11.28 32.32 -16.39
N MET A 7 -11.79 31.14 -16.74
CA MET A 7 -11.23 29.87 -16.26
C MET A 7 -10.06 29.42 -17.16
N PRO A 8 -8.99 28.84 -16.59
CA PRO A 8 -7.94 28.20 -17.38
C PRO A 8 -8.51 27.07 -18.23
N GLU A 9 -8.03 26.99 -19.48
CA GLU A 9 -8.65 26.26 -20.60
C GLU A 9 -8.55 24.72 -20.51
N SER A 10 -7.87 24.16 -19.51
CA SER A 10 -7.70 22.71 -19.39
C SER A 10 -8.33 22.17 -18.11
N TRP A 11 -9.62 21.86 -18.19
CA TRP A 11 -10.22 20.85 -17.29
C TRP A 11 -9.98 19.43 -17.81
N ASP A 12 -9.31 19.28 -18.96
CA ASP A 12 -8.86 18.00 -19.46
C ASP A 12 -7.83 17.38 -18.49
N ASP A 13 -8.18 16.21 -17.98
CA ASP A 13 -7.24 15.22 -17.49
C ASP A 13 -6.51 15.46 -16.15
N HIS A 14 -7.29 15.67 -15.09
CA HIS A 14 -6.99 14.98 -13.81
C HIS A 14 -7.25 13.46 -13.88
N HIS A 15 -7.10 12.83 -15.05
CA HIS A 15 -7.09 11.40 -15.18
C HIS A 15 -5.74 10.91 -14.65
N VAL A 16 -5.68 10.67 -13.33
CA VAL A 16 -4.55 9.98 -12.71
C VAL A 16 -4.35 8.68 -13.48
N SER A 17 -3.21 8.55 -14.15
CA SER A 17 -2.86 7.36 -14.92
C SER A 17 -3.08 6.09 -14.08
N PRO A 18 -3.58 4.99 -14.66
CA PRO A 18 -3.74 3.73 -13.93
C PRO A 18 -2.45 3.31 -13.21
N ALA A 19 -1.29 3.50 -13.82
CA ALA A 19 0.02 3.23 -13.21
C ALA A 19 0.27 4.10 -11.96
N THR A 20 -0.07 5.39 -12.02
CA THR A 20 0.02 6.29 -10.86
C THR A 20 -0.94 5.89 -9.75
N ARG A 21 -2.15 5.43 -10.10
CA ARG A 21 -3.14 4.94 -9.13
C ARG A 21 -2.65 3.67 -8.44
N GLU A 22 -2.06 2.74 -9.19
CA GLU A 22 -1.47 1.51 -8.67
C GLU A 22 -0.29 1.77 -7.73
N GLN A 23 0.65 2.63 -8.14
CA GLN A 23 1.78 3.02 -7.30
C GLN A 23 1.34 3.64 -5.96
N ARG A 24 0.27 4.44 -5.99
CA ARG A 24 -0.32 5.02 -4.77
C ARG A 24 -0.91 3.94 -3.86
N LYS A 25 -1.56 2.91 -4.42
CA LYS A 25 -2.08 1.78 -3.63
C LYS A 25 -0.95 0.99 -2.97
N ILE A 26 0.11 0.69 -3.70
CA ILE A 26 1.30 0.01 -3.17
C ILE A 26 1.89 0.81 -2.01
N THR A 27 2.10 2.10 -2.21
CA THR A 27 2.64 2.99 -1.17
C THR A 27 1.74 3.07 0.07
N ALA A 28 0.42 3.14 -0.14
CA ALA A 28 -0.55 3.14 0.95
C ALA A 28 -0.57 1.81 1.70
N ALA A 29 -0.47 0.67 1.00
CA ALA A 29 -0.43 -0.65 1.60
C ALA A 29 0.83 -0.87 2.45
N ARG A 30 2.01 -0.47 1.96
CA ARG A 30 3.28 -0.50 2.74
C ARG A 30 3.15 0.27 4.05
N ARG A 31 2.58 1.50 4.00
CA ARG A 31 2.33 2.31 5.20
C ARG A 31 1.31 1.68 6.15
N ALA A 32 0.25 1.08 5.62
CA ALA A 32 -0.76 0.40 6.43
C ALA A 32 -0.16 -0.81 7.18
N ILE A 33 0.73 -1.56 6.53
CA ILE A 33 1.49 -2.65 7.16
C ILE A 33 2.34 -2.13 8.32
N ASP A 34 3.10 -1.05 8.13
CA ASP A 34 3.92 -0.46 9.20
C ASP A 34 3.06 -0.08 10.42
N VAL A 35 1.91 0.56 10.20
CA VAL A 35 0.98 0.94 11.26
C VAL A 35 0.39 -0.29 11.95
N ALA A 36 0.01 -1.32 11.20
CA ALA A 36 -0.57 -2.54 11.74
C ALA A 36 0.44 -3.31 12.60
N LEU A 37 1.69 -3.42 12.18
CA LEU A 37 2.78 -4.03 12.95
C LEU A 37 3.02 -3.31 14.27
N GLN A 38 3.07 -1.97 14.24
CA GLN A 38 3.21 -1.17 15.45
C GLN A 38 2.03 -1.36 16.41
N THR A 39 0.80 -1.39 15.87
CA THR A 39 -0.43 -1.58 16.66
C THR A 39 -0.48 -2.95 17.33
N ARG A 40 0.05 -3.99 16.66
CA ARG A 40 0.11 -5.36 17.18
C ARG A 40 1.38 -5.65 18.00
N PHE A 41 2.26 -4.67 18.18
CA PHE A 41 3.58 -4.84 18.83
C PHE A 41 4.43 -5.98 18.20
N LEU A 42 4.29 -6.18 16.90
CA LEU A 42 5.05 -7.18 16.14
C LEU A 42 6.36 -6.56 15.64
N TRP A 43 7.48 -7.05 16.16
CA TRP A 43 8.82 -6.57 15.83
C TRP A 43 9.41 -7.37 14.68
N ILE A 44 9.57 -6.72 13.53
CA ILE A 44 10.17 -7.33 12.34
C ILE A 44 11.66 -7.00 12.23
N SER A 45 12.44 -7.89 11.63
CA SER A 45 13.85 -7.65 11.31
C SER A 45 14.01 -6.56 10.24
N SER A 46 15.23 -6.02 10.09
CA SER A 46 15.55 -5.06 9.03
C SER A 46 15.32 -5.65 7.63
N GLU A 47 15.66 -6.93 7.44
CA GLU A 47 15.43 -7.67 6.19
C GLU A 47 13.94 -7.72 5.84
N LYS A 48 13.06 -8.04 6.80
CA LYS A 48 11.61 -8.06 6.55
C LYS A 48 11.04 -6.66 6.30
N ARG A 49 11.59 -5.64 6.96
CA ARG A 49 11.21 -4.24 6.70
C ARG A 49 11.59 -3.83 5.28
N GLU A 50 12.77 -4.21 4.81
CA GLU A 50 13.23 -3.97 3.45
C GLU A 50 12.38 -4.74 2.42
N ALA A 51 11.98 -5.97 2.73
CA ALA A 51 11.06 -6.75 1.89
C ALA A 51 9.72 -6.03 1.70
N ILE A 52 9.12 -5.47 2.76
CA ILE A 52 7.90 -4.65 2.66
C ILE A 52 8.18 -3.38 1.84
N ALA A 53 9.28 -2.70 2.11
CA ALA A 53 9.62 -1.42 1.48
C ALA A 53 9.85 -1.53 -0.04
N THR A 54 10.33 -2.68 -0.52
CA THR A 54 10.66 -2.94 -1.93
C THR A 54 9.59 -3.74 -2.67
N CYS A 55 8.65 -4.41 -1.98
CA CYS A 55 7.59 -5.20 -2.61
C CYS A 55 6.65 -4.36 -3.48
N GLU A 56 6.66 -4.59 -4.79
CA GLU A 56 5.81 -3.90 -5.78
C GLU A 56 4.51 -4.64 -6.08
N ASP A 57 4.31 -5.82 -5.50
CA ASP A 57 3.10 -6.61 -5.66
C ASP A 57 2.04 -6.18 -4.62
N LEU A 58 0.97 -5.56 -5.11
CA LEU A 58 -0.13 -5.10 -4.25
C LEU A 58 -0.87 -6.25 -3.57
N GLU A 59 -1.03 -7.39 -4.24
CA GLU A 59 -1.76 -8.53 -3.68
C GLU A 59 -0.98 -9.14 -2.51
N VAL A 60 0.34 -9.28 -2.65
CA VAL A 60 1.21 -9.74 -1.56
C VAL A 60 1.14 -8.78 -0.36
N LEU A 61 1.22 -7.46 -0.59
CA LEU A 61 1.08 -6.47 0.47
C LEU A 61 -0.30 -6.56 1.17
N GLN A 62 -1.37 -6.77 0.42
CA GLN A 62 -2.71 -6.94 0.99
C GLN A 62 -2.82 -8.21 1.83
N GLN A 63 -2.24 -9.32 1.37
CA GLN A 63 -2.22 -10.57 2.13
C GLN A 63 -1.46 -10.41 3.46
N TRP A 64 -0.28 -9.78 3.45
CA TRP A 64 0.43 -9.45 4.68
C TRP A 64 -0.40 -8.56 5.60
N LEU A 65 -1.05 -7.52 5.06
CA LEU A 65 -1.89 -6.63 5.86
C LEU A 65 -3.02 -7.39 6.57
N ILE A 66 -3.71 -8.30 5.87
CA ILE A 66 -4.78 -9.11 6.45
C ILE A 66 -4.22 -10.07 7.52
N ARG A 67 -3.09 -10.73 7.22
CA ARG A 67 -2.46 -11.69 8.15
C ARG A 67 -2.00 -11.04 9.45
N ILE A 68 -1.47 -9.82 9.43
CA ILE A 68 -1.04 -9.10 10.65
C ILE A 68 -2.16 -9.05 11.71
N LEU A 69 -3.41 -8.99 11.27
CA LEU A 69 -4.57 -8.90 12.16
C LEU A 69 -4.85 -10.22 12.91
N THR A 70 -4.37 -11.35 12.39
CA THR A 70 -4.73 -12.69 12.88
C THR A 70 -3.54 -13.48 13.44
N VAL A 71 -2.33 -13.27 12.91
CA VAL A 71 -1.13 -14.03 13.33
C VAL A 71 -0.62 -13.59 14.69
N ASP A 72 -0.12 -14.53 15.48
CA ASP A 72 0.43 -14.25 16.82
C ASP A 72 1.92 -13.89 16.75
N THR A 73 2.61 -14.32 15.70
CA THR A 73 4.06 -14.13 15.52
C THR A 73 4.42 -13.52 14.17
N VAL A 74 5.64 -12.98 14.07
CA VAL A 74 6.17 -12.40 12.82
C VAL A 74 6.51 -13.50 11.82
N GLU A 75 6.92 -14.66 12.28
CA GLU A 75 7.26 -15.81 11.44
C GLU A 75 6.03 -16.30 10.67
N GLU A 76 4.87 -16.39 11.33
CA GLU A 76 3.58 -16.72 10.71
C GLU A 76 3.15 -15.69 9.65
N LEU A 77 3.46 -14.41 9.88
CA LEU A 77 3.12 -13.34 8.93
C LEU A 77 3.74 -13.58 7.54
N PHE A 78 5.03 -13.94 7.53
CA PHE A 78 5.82 -14.08 6.30
C PHE A 78 5.97 -15.51 5.79
N ALA A 79 5.32 -16.50 6.43
CA ALA A 79 5.32 -17.87 5.94
C ALA A 79 4.65 -17.96 4.56
N GLU A 80 5.20 -18.76 3.64
CA GLU A 80 4.53 -19.03 2.36
C GLU A 80 3.17 -19.70 2.62
N PRO A 81 2.12 -19.35 1.87
CA PRO A 81 0.90 -20.14 1.90
C PRO A 81 1.24 -21.57 1.43
N GLY A 82 1.09 -22.54 2.33
CA GLY A 82 1.21 -23.96 2.00
C GLY A 82 0.09 -24.48 1.12
#